data_AF-A0A0Z8CMA9-F1
#
_entry.id   AF-A0A0Z8CMA9-F1
#
_cell.length_a   1.000
_cell.length_b   1.000
_cell.length_c   1.000
_cell.angle_alpha   90.00
_cell.angle_beta   90.00
_cell.angle_gamma   90.00
#
_symmetry.space_group_name_H-M   'P 1'
#
loop_
_entity.id
_entity.type
_entity.pdbx_description
1 polymer ?
#
loop_
_entity_poly.entity_id
_entity_poly.type
_entity_poly.pdbx_seq_one_letter_code
_entity_poly.pdbx_strand_id
1 'polypeptide(L)'
;MRAETLNTDLRDNLGLRIALGANSNEGYRMVFGSATPDHLKPIEVKGAGYLYMQGSGRENAQYWESPYLDTKQFNFISELQLYLEETN
;
A
#
# COMPACT_ATOMS: atom_id res chain seq x y z
N MET A 1 8.34 11.27 -9.18
CA MET A 1 7.03 11.90 -8.85
C MET A 1 7.27 13.36 -8.52
N ARG A 2 6.36 14.28 -8.83
CA ARG A 2 6.49 15.70 -8.42
C ARG A 2 5.85 15.90 -7.05
N ALA A 3 6.44 16.72 -6.19
CA ALA A 3 5.94 17.01 -4.84
C ALA A 3 4.50 17.55 -4.83
N GLU A 4 4.08 18.17 -5.94
CA GLU A 4 2.71 18.67 -6.17
C GLU A 4 1.65 17.56 -6.19
N THR A 5 2.03 16.32 -6.54
CA THR A 5 1.06 15.21 -6.70
C THR A 5 0.64 14.60 -5.35
N LEU A 6 1.46 14.76 -4.31
CA LEU A 6 1.15 14.31 -2.96
C LEU A 6 1.54 15.41 -1.96
N ASN A 7 0.62 16.35 -1.75
CA ASN A 7 0.81 17.42 -0.77
C ASN A 7 0.94 16.83 0.65
N THR A 8 1.80 17.43 1.46
CA THR A 8 2.03 17.17 2.88
C THR A 8 0.72 17.01 3.65
N ASP A 9 -0.26 17.89 3.41
CA ASP A 9 -1.55 17.83 4.10
C ASP A 9 -2.30 16.53 3.84
N LEU A 10 -2.26 16.03 2.60
CA LEU A 10 -2.89 14.74 2.27
C LEU A 10 -2.12 13.58 2.89
N ARG A 11 -0.78 13.61 2.79
CA ARG A 11 0.06 12.56 3.37
C ARG A 11 -0.21 12.42 4.87
N ASP A 12 -0.21 13.51 5.61
CA ASP A 12 -0.29 13.49 7.06
C ASP A 12 -1.69 13.08 7.58
N ASN A 13 -2.73 13.18 6.74
CA ASN A 13 -4.08 12.69 7.02
C ASN A 13 -4.33 11.24 6.58
N LEU A 14 -3.44 10.64 5.79
CA LEU A 14 -3.55 9.24 5.35
C LEU A 14 -2.79 8.31 6.29
N GLY A 15 -3.54 7.57 7.11
CA GLY A 15 -2.99 6.59 8.06
C GLY A 15 -2.45 5.31 7.42
N LEU A 16 -2.93 4.96 6.22
CA LEU A 16 -2.42 3.84 5.43
C LEU A 16 -1.80 4.37 4.14
N ARG A 17 -0.55 4.00 3.88
CA ARG A 17 0.20 4.40 2.68
C ARG A 17 0.88 3.17 2.09
N ILE A 18 0.74 2.97 0.78
CA ILE A 18 1.32 1.84 0.07
C ILE A 18 2.04 2.35 -1.18
N ALA A 19 3.29 1.96 -1.36
CA ALA A 19 4.07 2.22 -2.56
C ALA A 19 4.44 0.89 -3.21
N LEU A 20 3.80 0.57 -4.33
CA LEU A 20 4.04 -0.65 -5.10
C LEU A 20 5.10 -0.43 -6.17
N GLY A 21 5.85 -1.49 -6.48
CA GLY A 21 6.93 -1.46 -7.47
C GLY A 21 8.19 -0.75 -7.00
N ALA A 22 9.20 -0.75 -7.88
CA ALA A 22 10.46 -0.06 -7.65
C ALA A 22 10.30 1.45 -7.85
N ASN A 23 10.46 2.22 -6.77
CA ASN A 23 10.49 3.68 -6.80
C ASN A 23 11.91 4.18 -6.52
N SER A 24 12.20 5.44 -6.89
CA SER A 24 13.43 6.09 -6.44
C SER A 24 13.36 6.36 -4.93
N ASN A 25 14.51 6.58 -4.30
CA ASN A 25 14.58 6.93 -2.87
C ASN A 25 13.74 8.17 -2.55
N GLU A 26 13.72 9.16 -3.45
CA GLU A 26 12.90 10.37 -3.35
C GLU A 26 11.41 10.03 -3.45
N GLY A 27 11.03 9.10 -4.35
CA GLY A 27 9.66 8.63 -4.47
C GLY A 27 9.16 7.99 -3.17
N TYR A 28 9.98 7.15 -2.53
CA TYR A 28 9.64 6.57 -1.23
C TYR A 28 9.54 7.63 -0.13
N ARG A 29 10.46 8.60 -0.10
CA ARG A 29 10.40 9.74 0.85
C ARG A 29 9.15 10.60 0.66
N MET A 30 8.67 10.75 -0.56
CA MET A 30 7.43 11.46 -0.82
C MET A 30 6.22 10.71 -0.22
N VAL A 31 6.15 9.39 -0.39
CA VAL A 31 5.02 8.58 0.10
C VAL A 31 5.07 8.39 1.63
N PHE A 32 6.22 8.03 2.19
CA PHE A 32 6.34 7.64 3.59
C PHE A 32 6.85 8.76 4.50
N GLY A 33 7.49 9.80 3.96
CA GLY A 33 8.05 10.88 4.77
C GLY A 33 9.10 10.36 5.75
N SER A 34 8.89 10.65 7.04
CA SER A 34 9.75 10.17 8.13
C SER A 34 9.70 8.66 8.34
N ALA A 35 8.66 7.96 7.89
CA ALA A 35 8.52 6.51 8.01
C ALA A 35 9.24 5.74 6.87
N THR A 36 10.10 6.41 6.09
CA THR A 36 10.85 5.78 5.01
C THR A 36 11.94 4.89 5.59
N PRO A 37 12.03 3.60 5.22
CA PRO A 37 13.09 2.71 5.70
C PRO A 37 14.47 3.18 5.22
N ASP A 38 15.48 3.08 6.09
CA ASP A 38 16.87 3.40 5.73
C ASP A 38 17.46 2.41 4.71
N HIS A 39 17.00 1.16 4.76
CA HIS A 39 17.43 0.09 3.87
C HIS A 39 16.25 -0.44 3.05
N LEU A 40 16.16 0.05 1.81
CA LEU A 40 15.17 -0.41 0.84
C LEU A 40 15.68 -1.67 0.12
N LYS A 41 14.88 -2.73 0.16
CA LYS A 41 15.10 -3.95 -0.62
C LYS A 41 14.61 -3.72 -2.06
N PRO A 42 15.32 -4.25 -3.07
CA PRO A 42 14.83 -4.21 -4.44
C PRO A 42 13.49 -4.93 -4.56
N ILE A 43 12.54 -4.31 -5.26
CA ILE A 43 11.23 -4.88 -5.55
C ILE A 43 11.32 -5.65 -6.87
N GLU A 44 11.38 -6.98 -6.80
CA GLU A 44 11.47 -7.86 -7.97
C GLU A 44 10.13 -8.54 -8.31
N VAL A 45 9.23 -8.63 -7.33
CA VAL A 45 7.94 -9.31 -7.43
C VAL A 45 6.84 -8.33 -7.85
N LYS A 46 5.98 -8.74 -8.80
CA LYS A 46 4.82 -7.95 -9.21
C LYS A 46 3.81 -7.87 -8.06
N GLY A 47 3.39 -6.64 -7.72
CA GLY A 47 2.51 -6.41 -6.58
C GLY A 47 3.25 -6.32 -5.23
N ALA A 48 4.57 -6.49 -5.22
CA ALA A 48 5.37 -6.19 -4.04
C ALA A 48 5.66 -4.69 -3.91
N GLY A 49 5.95 -4.27 -2.70
CA GLY A 49 6.21 -2.88 -2.38
C GLY A 49 6.43 -2.67 -0.89
N TYR A 50 6.15 -1.45 -0.47
CA TYR A 50 6.21 -1.04 0.93
C TYR A 50 4.85 -0.58 1.42
N LEU A 51 4.50 -0.94 2.65
CA LEU A 51 3.26 -0.58 3.33
C LEU A 51 3.59 0.08 4.67
N TYR A 52 3.02 1.25 4.89
CA TYR A 52 3.05 1.95 6.17
C TYR A 52 1.64 2.10 6.70
N MET A 53 1.43 1.64 7.94
CA MET A 53 0.16 1.76 8.65
C MET A 53 0.41 2.43 9.99
N GLN A 54 -0.08 3.66 10.12
CA GLN A 54 0.01 4.44 11.35
C GLN A 54 -0.78 3.75 12.47
N GLY A 55 -0.20 3.67 13.66
CA GLY A 55 -0.80 2.96 14.80
C GLY A 55 -0.54 1.45 14.82
N SER A 56 0.18 0.89 13.84
CA SER A 56 0.59 -0.53 13.83
C SER A 56 1.73 -0.88 14.79
N GLY A 57 2.28 0.11 15.50
CA GLY A 57 3.47 -0.05 16.35
C GLY A 57 4.79 -0.10 15.59
N ARG A 58 4.76 0.01 14.25
CA ARG A 58 5.97 0.08 13.42
C ARG A 58 6.29 1.52 13.04
N GLU A 59 7.55 1.91 13.24
CA GLU A 59 8.02 3.26 12.96
C GLU A 59 8.19 3.50 11.45
N ASN A 60 8.56 2.45 10.71
CA ASN A 60 8.89 2.52 9.29
C ASN A 60 8.00 1.62 8.42
N ALA A 61 7.89 1.97 7.13
CA ALA A 61 7.21 1.16 6.13
C ALA A 61 7.83 -0.24 6.03
N GLN A 62 7.02 -1.25 5.77
CA GLN A 62 7.43 -2.64 5.74
C GLN A 62 7.27 -3.21 4.34
N TYR A 63 8.17 -4.11 3.96
CA TYR A 63 8.02 -4.87 2.74
C TYR A 63 6.71 -5.67 2.79
N TRP A 64 5.91 -5.55 1.75
CA TRP A 64 4.61 -6.18 1.65
C TRP A 64 4.35 -6.64 0.21
N GLU A 65 3.72 -7.80 0.08
CA GLU A 65 3.31 -8.36 -1.21
C GLU A 65 1.79 -8.40 -1.28
N SER A 66 1.23 -7.74 -2.29
CA SER A 66 -0.21 -7.74 -2.48
C SER A 66 -0.70 -9.13 -2.90
N PRO A 67 -1.82 -9.62 -2.33
CA PRO A 67 -2.44 -10.82 -2.84
C PRO A 67 -2.82 -10.64 -4.30
N TYR A 68 -2.52 -11.63 -5.13
CA TYR A 68 -2.91 -11.62 -6.53
C TYR A 68 -4.40 -11.92 -6.65
N LEU A 69 -5.10 -11.09 -7.41
CA LEU A 69 -6.51 -11.28 -7.71
C LEU A 69 -6.68 -11.58 -9.20
N ASP A 70 -7.13 -12.79 -9.52
CA ASP A 70 -7.46 -13.17 -10.90
C ASP A 70 -8.85 -12.62 -11.27
N THR A 71 -8.88 -11.54 -12.05
CA THR A 71 -10.13 -10.92 -12.50
C THR A 71 -10.95 -11.76 -13.47
N LYS A 72 -10.41 -12.88 -13.99
CA LYS A 72 -11.14 -13.81 -14.86
C LYS A 72 -11.79 -14.95 -14.09
N GLN A 73 -11.24 -15.31 -12.93
CA GLN A 73 -11.73 -16.42 -12.11
C GLN A 73 -12.50 -15.93 -10.88
N PHE A 74 -12.21 -14.71 -10.41
CA PHE A 74 -12.85 -14.15 -9.23
C PHE A 74 -14.07 -13.30 -9.61
N ASN A 75 -15.26 -13.81 -9.29
CA ASN A 75 -16.51 -13.06 -9.45
C ASN A 75 -16.86 -12.34 -8.15
N PHE A 76 -16.46 -11.06 -8.06
CA PHE A 76 -16.74 -10.19 -6.92
C PHE A 76 -18.22 -10.14 -6.53
N ILE A 77 -19.14 -10.18 -7.51
CA ILE A 77 -20.57 -10.07 -7.24
C ILE A 77 -21.05 -11.34 -6.52
N SER A 78 -20.62 -12.51 -7.00
CA SER A 78 -20.96 -13.79 -6.39
C SER A 78 -20.40 -13.91 -4.97
N GLU A 79 -19.18 -13.44 -4.73
CA GLU A 79 -18.57 -13.50 -3.39
C GLU A 79 -19.30 -12.57 -2.39
N LEU A 80 -19.70 -11.37 -2.83
CA LEU A 80 -20.46 -10.43 -1.99
C LEU A 80 -21.84 -10.96 -1.61
N GLN A 81 -22.47 -11.77 -2.46
CA GLN A 81 -23.78 -12.37 -2.17
C GLN A 81 -23.74 -13.33 -0.98
N LEU A 82 -22.63 -14.06 -0.79
CA LEU A 82 -22.46 -14.97 0.35
C LEU A 82 -22.56 -14.24 1.71
N TYR A 83 -22.06 -13.01 1.78
CA TYR A 83 -22.09 -12.20 3.00
C TYR A 83 -23.40 -11.42 3.21
N LEU A 84 -24.23 -11.29 2.16
CA LEU A 84 -25.55 -10.68 2.27
C LEU A 84 -26.58 -11.67 2.86
N GLU A 85 -26.40 -12.97 2.63
CA GLU A 85 -27.30 -14.00 3.15
C GLU A 85 -27.11 -14.29 4.65
N GLU A 86 -25.92 -14.07 5.21
CA GLU A 86 -25.64 -14.28 6.64
C GLU A 86 -26.31 -13.25 7.59
N THR A 87 -27.11 -12.30 7.07
CA THR A 87 -27.76 -11.26 7.88
C THR A 87 -29.28 -11.44 8.05
N ASN A 88 -29.84 -12.64 7.79
CA ASN A 88 -31.26 -12.94 8.05
C ASN A 88 -31.46 -14.01 9.12
#